data_AF-A0AAD8EAU4-F1
#
_entry.id   AF-A0AAD8EAU4-F1
#
_cell.length_a   1.000
_cell.length_b   1.000
_cell.length_c   1.000
_cell.angle_alpha   90.00
_cell.angle_beta   90.00
_cell.angle_gamma   90.00
#
_symmetry.space_group_name_H-M   'P 1'
#
loop_
_entity.id
_entity.type
_entity.pdbx_description
1 polymer ?
#
loop_
_entity_poly.entity_id
_entity_poly.type
_entity_poly.pdbx_seq_one_letter_code
_entity_poly.pdbx_strand_id
1 'polypeptide(L)'
;TKCDRGFWGFAERVMAWVLLTLAVGLGHVTGAHWTHSAQLDPNYSVFWTPGDQDITFEVQVRTLGYIGFGFSSDGKMPGADMVVGWVRDGNVFFQVGIIRIFDCFKRLSI
;
A
#
# COMPACT_ATOMS: atom_id res chain seq x y z
N THR A 1 2.04 -62.63 -16.94
CA THR A 1 2.18 -61.39 -16.16
C THR A 1 1.67 -60.23 -16.99
N LYS A 2 0.35 -59.99 -16.94
CA LYS A 2 -0.34 -59.02 -17.81
C LYS A 2 -1.39 -58.24 -17.00
N CYS A 3 -0.95 -57.68 -15.89
CA CYS A 3 -1.52 -56.56 -15.14
C CYS A 3 -0.24 -55.82 -14.69
N ASP A 4 0.05 -54.58 -15.07
CA ASP A 4 -0.42 -53.39 -14.35
C ASP A 4 -0.25 -52.09 -15.19
N ARG A 5 -0.09 -52.19 -16.51
CA ARG A 5 0.27 -51.03 -17.35
C ARG A 5 -0.88 -50.07 -17.71
N GLY A 6 -2.13 -50.38 -17.37
CA GLY A 6 -3.28 -49.52 -17.70
C GLY A 6 -3.71 -48.55 -16.59
N PHE A 7 -3.39 -48.87 -15.34
CA PHE A 7 -3.88 -48.12 -14.17
C PHE A 7 -3.11 -46.80 -13.96
N TRP A 8 -1.83 -46.78 -14.32
CA TRP A 8 -0.94 -45.64 -14.12
C TRP A 8 -1.20 -44.46 -15.08
N GLY A 9 -1.66 -44.70 -16.31
CA GLY A 9 -1.91 -43.62 -17.29
C GLY A 9 -3.25 -42.88 -17.12
N PHE A 10 -4.23 -43.49 -16.44
CA PHE A 10 -5.50 -42.82 -16.14
C PHE A 10 -5.34 -41.80 -15.02
N ALA A 11 -4.56 -42.14 -13.99
CA ALA A 11 -4.27 -41.26 -12.86
C ALA A 11 -3.58 -39.96 -13.31
N GLU A 12 -2.56 -40.01 -14.18
CA GLU A 12 -1.84 -38.82 -14.64
C GLU A 12 -2.72 -37.83 -15.42
N ARG A 13 -3.64 -38.33 -16.26
CA ARG A 13 -4.53 -37.47 -17.06
C ARG A 13 -5.57 -36.78 -16.18
N VAL A 14 -6.09 -37.48 -15.17
CA VAL A 14 -7.04 -36.89 -14.21
C VAL A 14 -6.33 -35.84 -13.36
N MET A 15 -5.10 -36.12 -12.91
CA MET A 15 -4.29 -35.15 -12.16
C MET A 15 -3.97 -33.90 -12.99
N ALA A 16 -3.68 -34.04 -14.29
CA ALA A 16 -3.45 -32.89 -15.16
C ALA A 16 -4.67 -31.97 -15.28
N TRP A 17 -5.88 -32.53 -15.40
CA TRP A 17 -7.13 -31.74 -15.44
C TRP A 17 -7.47 -31.12 -14.08
N VAL A 18 -7.24 -31.84 -12.98
CA VAL A 18 -7.40 -31.31 -11.62
C VAL A 18 -6.44 -30.16 -11.36
N LEU A 19 -5.19 -30.26 -11.82
CA LEU A 19 -4.20 -29.18 -11.70
C LEU A 19 -4.55 -27.97 -12.59
N LEU A 20 -5.08 -28.21 -13.80
CA LEU A 20 -5.50 -27.14 -14.70
C LEU A 20 -6.71 -26.35 -14.15
N THR A 21 -7.70 -27.04 -13.58
CA THR A 21 -8.86 -26.38 -12.94
C THR A 21 -8.47 -25.63 -11.68
N LEU A 22 -7.51 -26.15 -10.90
CA LEU A 22 -6.97 -25.46 -9.73
C LEU A 22 -6.26 -24.16 -10.12
N ALA A 23 -5.48 -24.17 -11.20
CA ALA A 23 -4.75 -22.99 -11.69
C ALA A 23 -5.69 -21.88 -12.20
N VAL A 24 -6.83 -22.24 -12.81
CA VAL A 24 -7.85 -21.26 -13.26
C VAL A 24 -8.66 -20.71 -12.08
N GLY A 25 -8.80 -21.47 -10.98
CA GLY A 25 -9.52 -21.04 -9.77
C GLY A 25 -8.71 -20.15 -8.82
N LEU A 26 -7.40 -20.04 -9.01
CA LEU A 26 -6.50 -19.27 -8.15
C LEU A 26 -6.21 -17.89 -8.74
N GLY A 27 -7.02 -16.90 -8.35
CA GLY A 27 -6.52 -15.54 -8.18
C GLY A 27 -7.14 -14.48 -9.08
N HIS A 28 -8.33 -14.00 -8.72
CA HIS A 28 -8.57 -12.57 -8.89
C HIS A 28 -7.71 -11.85 -7.85
N VAL A 29 -6.57 -11.28 -8.28
CA VAL A 29 -5.86 -10.29 -7.47
C VAL A 29 -6.68 -9.01 -7.55
N THR A 30 -7.58 -8.80 -6.59
CA THR A 30 -8.24 -7.50 -6.43
C THR A 30 -7.21 -6.53 -5.88
N GLY A 31 -6.66 -5.67 -6.74
CA GLY A 31 -5.91 -4.51 -6.29
C GLY A 31 -6.78 -3.61 -5.40
N ALA A 32 -6.17 -2.82 -4.52
CA ALA A 32 -6.92 -1.87 -3.70
C ALA A 32 -7.72 -0.91 -4.60
N HIS A 33 -9.02 -0.76 -4.31
CA HIS A 33 -9.91 0.14 -5.04
C HIS A 33 -10.15 1.41 -4.21
N TRP A 34 -9.67 2.54 -4.71
CA TRP A 34 -9.79 3.85 -4.07
C TRP A 34 -11.01 4.62 -4.58
N THR A 35 -11.81 5.22 -3.68
CA THR A 35 -13.01 5.97 -4.09
C THR A 35 -12.71 7.41 -4.49
N HIS A 36 -11.63 7.99 -3.95
CA HIS A 36 -11.22 9.36 -4.23
C HIS A 36 -9.72 9.46 -4.50
N SER A 37 -9.34 10.51 -5.21
CA SER A 37 -7.94 10.86 -5.46
C SER A 37 -7.76 12.37 -5.59
N ALA A 38 -6.56 12.83 -5.27
CA ALA A 38 -6.10 14.20 -5.48
C ALA A 38 -4.62 14.18 -5.88
N GLN A 39 -4.27 15.00 -6.86
CA GLN A 39 -2.87 15.23 -7.23
C GLN A 39 -2.44 16.58 -6.66
N LEU A 40 -1.48 16.57 -5.73
CA LEU A 40 -0.95 17.78 -5.11
C LEU A 40 0.23 18.35 -5.92
N ASP A 41 0.98 17.48 -6.57
CA ASP A 41 2.12 17.78 -7.45
C ASP A 41 2.28 16.63 -8.48
N PRO A 42 2.95 16.81 -9.63
CA PRO A 42 3.26 15.70 -10.54
C PRO A 42 3.88 14.46 -9.88
N ASN A 43 4.61 14.63 -8.77
CA ASN A 43 5.23 13.56 -8.01
C ASN A 43 4.54 13.25 -6.67
N TYR A 44 3.37 13.83 -6.41
CA TYR A 44 2.63 13.69 -5.16
C TYR A 44 1.15 13.44 -5.44
N SER A 45 0.73 12.19 -5.25
CA SER A 45 -0.66 11.77 -5.39
C SER A 45 -1.17 11.19 -4.07
N VAL A 46 -2.43 11.51 -3.76
CA VAL A 46 -3.12 10.99 -2.58
C VAL A 46 -4.39 10.29 -3.04
N PHE A 47 -4.65 9.11 -2.51
CA PHE A 47 -5.85 8.32 -2.73
C PHE A 47 -6.50 8.05 -1.38
N TRP A 48 -7.82 8.01 -1.33
CA TRP A 48 -8.50 7.64 -0.10
C TRP A 48 -9.86 7.01 -0.32
N THR A 49 -10.25 6.21 0.66
CA THR A 49 -11.57 5.61 0.77
C THR A 49 -12.09 5.81 2.20
N PRO A 50 -13.22 6.50 2.40
CA PRO A 50 -13.89 6.55 3.69
C PRO A 50 -14.44 5.17 4.05
N GLY A 51 -14.14 4.71 5.26
CA GLY A 51 -14.82 3.61 5.93
C GLY A 51 -15.95 4.11 6.83
N ASP A 52 -16.45 3.24 7.71
CA ASP A 52 -17.56 3.58 8.61
C ASP A 52 -17.14 4.51 9.75
N GLN A 53 -15.90 4.36 10.25
CA GLN A 53 -15.38 5.12 11.40
C GLN A 53 -14.02 5.79 11.13
N ASP A 54 -13.37 5.42 10.04
CA ASP A 54 -12.03 5.83 9.68
C ASP A 54 -11.96 6.16 8.18
N ILE A 55 -10.87 6.82 7.77
CA ILE A 55 -10.59 7.05 6.36
C ILE A 55 -9.20 6.47 6.10
N THR A 56 -9.12 5.56 5.13
CA THR A 56 -7.84 4.99 4.70
C THR A 56 -7.25 5.84 3.60
N PHE A 57 -5.99 6.26 3.79
CA PHE A 57 -5.24 7.05 2.81
C PHE A 57 -4.05 6.25 2.26
N GLU A 58 -3.83 6.35 0.95
CA GLU A 58 -2.58 5.96 0.30
C GLU A 58 -1.92 7.21 -0.28
N VAL A 59 -0.70 7.48 0.17
CA VAL A 59 0.10 8.63 -0.25
C VAL A 59 1.27 8.11 -1.09
N GLN A 60 1.25 8.44 -2.38
CA GLN A 60 2.30 8.07 -3.32
C GLN A 60 3.16 9.28 -3.64
N VAL A 61 4.41 9.27 -3.18
CA VAL A 61 5.34 10.39 -3.36
C VAL A 61 6.71 9.90 -3.80
N ARG A 62 7.30 10.56 -4.78
CA ARG A 62 8.70 10.36 -5.17
C ARG A 62 9.56 11.46 -4.53
N THR A 63 10.26 11.14 -3.44
CA THR A 63 11.20 12.06 -2.77
C THR A 63 12.44 11.33 -2.27
N LEU A 64 13.53 12.08 -2.07
CA LEU A 64 14.78 11.60 -1.45
C LEU A 64 14.83 11.87 0.07
N GLY A 65 13.84 12.58 0.61
CA GLY A 65 13.83 13.04 2.00
C GLY A 65 12.59 12.61 2.77
N TYR A 66 11.96 13.57 3.43
CA TYR A 66 10.78 13.37 4.27
C TYR A 66 9.53 13.84 3.51
N ILE A 67 8.40 13.22 3.80
CA ILE A 67 7.07 13.71 3.43
C ILE A 67 6.29 14.10 4.68
N GLY A 68 5.43 15.11 4.55
CA GLY A 68 4.41 15.44 5.52
C GLY A 68 3.04 15.35 4.87
N PHE A 69 2.07 14.79 5.58
CA PHE A 69 0.66 14.75 5.19
C PHE A 69 -0.20 15.01 6.43
N GLY A 70 -1.23 15.84 6.30
CA GLY A 70 -2.04 16.21 7.46
C GLY A 70 -3.16 17.17 7.14
N PHE A 71 -3.93 17.49 8.18
CA PHE A 71 -5.11 18.33 8.09
C PHE A 71 -4.97 19.56 8.98
N SER A 72 -5.45 20.69 8.48
CA SER A 72 -5.58 21.93 9.24
C SER A 72 -6.84 22.67 8.85
N SER A 73 -7.33 23.51 9.76
CA SER A 73 -8.54 24.31 9.55
C SER A 73 -8.33 25.48 8.57
N ASP A 74 -7.10 26.00 8.48
CA ASP A 74 -6.75 27.15 7.64
C ASP A 74 -5.89 26.79 6.42
N GLY A 75 -5.65 25.50 6.20
CA GLY A 75 -4.79 24.99 5.12
C GLY A 75 -3.30 25.27 5.34
N LYS A 76 -2.90 25.81 6.49
CA LYS A 76 -1.49 26.03 6.82
C LYS A 76 -0.94 24.88 7.64
N MET A 77 0.38 24.81 7.64
CA MET A 77 1.15 23.83 8.39
C MET A 77 1.09 24.05 9.92
N PRO A 78 1.30 25.26 10.47
CA PRO A 78 1.26 25.50 11.91
C PRO A 78 -0.06 25.07 12.56
N GLY A 79 0.03 24.24 13.60
CA GLY A 79 -1.14 23.70 14.31
C GLY A 79 -1.89 22.58 13.58
N ALA A 80 -1.41 22.12 12.42
CA ALA A 80 -1.96 20.97 11.71
C ALA A 80 -1.71 19.66 12.48
N ASP A 81 -2.68 18.76 12.40
CA ASP A 81 -2.50 17.36 12.79
C ASP A 81 -1.90 16.60 11.60
N MET A 82 -0.76 15.94 11.81
CA MET A 82 0.04 15.45 10.70
C MET A 82 0.72 14.12 10.99
N VAL A 83 1.03 13.44 9.90
CA VAL A 83 1.95 12.31 9.81
C VAL A 83 3.16 12.72 8.98
N VAL A 84 4.33 12.36 9.48
CA VAL A 84 5.61 12.54 8.79
C VAL A 84 6.16 11.17 8.43
N GLY A 85 6.55 10.99 7.18
CA GLY A 85 7.14 9.75 6.68
C GLY A 85 8.52 9.97 6.08
N TRP A 86 9.40 8.98 6.19
CA TRP A 86 10.70 8.97 5.51
C TRP A 86 11.20 7.56 5.23
N VAL A 87 12.15 7.47 4.30
CA VAL A 87 12.84 6.22 4.00
C VAL A 87 14.28 6.32 4.48
N ARG A 88 14.73 5.29 5.20
CA ARG A 88 16.12 5.12 5.61
C ARG A 88 16.51 3.66 5.40
N ASP A 89 17.57 3.44 4.63
CA ASP A 89 18.12 2.11 4.33
C ASP A 89 17.06 1.11 3.81
N GLY A 90 16.17 1.57 2.93
CA GLY A 90 15.08 0.77 2.36
C GLY A 90 13.90 0.53 3.31
N ASN A 91 13.98 1.00 4.56
CA ASN A 91 12.90 0.90 5.55
C ASN A 91 12.11 2.20 5.59
N VAL A 92 10.78 2.07 5.63
CA VAL A 92 9.86 3.21 5.73
C VAL A 92 9.49 3.43 7.18
N PHE A 93 9.60 4.68 7.64
CA PHE A 93 9.26 5.10 9.00
C PHE A 93 8.18 6.18 8.95
N PHE A 94 7.30 6.17 9.95
CA PHE A 94 6.29 7.22 10.13
C PHE A 94 6.22 7.68 11.58
N GLN A 95 5.92 8.95 11.77
CA GLN A 95 5.64 9.54 13.06
C GLN A 95 4.38 10.40 12.96
N VAL A 96 3.44 10.17 13.88
CA VAL A 96 2.26 11.01 14.06
C VAL A 96 2.61 12.15 15.04
N GLY A 97 2.21 13.37 14.73
CA GLY A 97 2.35 14.49 15.64
C GLY A 97 1.87 15.82 15.07
N ILE A 98 1.53 16.73 15.97
CA ILE A 98 1.29 18.13 15.61
C ILE A 98 2.61 18.78 15.16
N ILE A 99 2.57 19.74 14.21
CA ILE A 99 3.77 20.26 13.54
C ILE A 99 4.84 20.94 14.42
N ARG A 100 4.69 20.95 15.76
CA ARG A 100 5.77 21.35 16.68
C ARG A 100 7.07 20.58 16.47
N ILE A 101 6.99 19.36 15.92
CA ILE A 101 8.17 18.53 15.60
C ILE A 101 9.08 19.19 14.55
N PHE A 102 8.51 19.84 13.52
CA PHE A 102 9.31 20.49 12.47
C PHE A 102 9.85 21.85 12.90
N ASP A 103 9.14 22.57 13.77
CA ASP A 103 9.72 23.77 14.41
C ASP A 103 10.95 23.38 15.26
N CYS A 104 10.89 22.25 15.97
CA CYS A 104 12.05 21.72 16.70
C CYS A 104 13.16 21.27 15.74
N PHE A 105 12.82 20.57 14.65
CA PHE A 105 13.81 20.12 13.65
C PHE A 105 14.49 21.28 12.91
N LYS A 106 13.73 22.30 12.48
CA LYS A 106 14.28 23.55 11.93
C LYS A 106 15.14 24.28 12.94
N ARG A 107 14.79 24.23 14.24
CA ARG A 107 15.56 24.85 15.31
C ARG A 107 16.80 24.07 15.73
N LEU A 108 16.84 22.77 15.46
CA LEU A 108 18.00 21.91 15.68
C LEU A 108 18.96 21.86 14.48
N SER A 109 18.49 22.26 13.29
CA SER A 109 19.30 22.41 12.06
C SER A 109 19.85 23.84 11.86
N ILE A 110 19.98 24.62 12.94
CA ILE A 110 20.73 25.89 12.99
C ILE A 110 21.79 25.78 14.07
#